data_AF-A0A8E6EV06-F1
#
_entry.id   AF-A0A8E6EV06-F1
#
_cell.length_a   1.000
_cell.length_b   1.000
_cell.length_c   1.000
_cell.angle_alpha   90.00
_cell.angle_beta   90.00
_cell.angle_gamma   90.00
#
_symmetry.space_group_name_H-M   'P 1'
#
loop_
_entity.id
_entity.type
_entity.pdbx_description
1 polymer ?
#
loop_
_entity_poly.entity_id
_entity_poly.type
_entity_poly.pdbx_seq_one_letter_code
_entity_poly.pdbx_strand_id
1 'polypeptide(L)'
;MNTCLKIPGLLLLCALGISTLGCSEDPGIRHYKEPRVAGDTKKAEAPGKAFVPEAGSLIRYLNAIVPTPDGRSYFVKLMGPPEDLAKIEPAFTKFIQSLKFPKEAGKSLTWEAPENWTTGPENQMRIATLRIPSGEKKLELTITLFGGDLKANIDRWRMELGLPELGAIGDAEYQKTVKEMTVDGSKVYIVDMQGIKKPGGMAPPFMKQ
;
A
#
# COMPACT_ATOMS: atom_id res chain seq x y z
N MET A 1 -78.22 -21.24 -41.74
CA MET A 1 -78.05 -21.57 -40.30
C MET A 1 -77.43 -20.35 -39.62
N ASN A 2 -77.88 -20.08 -38.40
CA ASN A 2 -78.16 -18.73 -37.90
C ASN A 2 -76.94 -17.93 -37.42
N THR A 3 -77.04 -16.62 -37.64
CA THR A 3 -76.56 -15.52 -36.77
C THR A 3 -76.83 -15.75 -35.29
N CYS A 4 -75.97 -15.25 -34.38
CA CYS A 4 -76.42 -14.36 -33.30
C CYS A 4 -75.28 -13.70 -32.52
N LEU A 5 -75.64 -12.55 -31.93
CA LEU A 5 -74.85 -11.49 -31.33
C LEU A 5 -75.26 -11.35 -29.84
N LYS A 6 -74.27 -11.10 -28.96
CA LYS A 6 -74.27 -10.29 -27.71
C LYS A 6 -74.91 -10.72 -26.35
N ILE A 7 -74.07 -10.51 -25.30
CA ILE A 7 -74.30 -9.92 -23.93
C ILE A 7 -74.83 -10.87 -22.83
N PRO A 8 -74.59 -10.69 -21.49
CA PRO A 8 -73.93 -9.62 -20.69
C PRO A 8 -72.89 -10.12 -19.63
N GLY A 9 -72.28 -9.20 -18.86
CA GLY A 9 -71.77 -9.53 -17.52
C GLY A 9 -70.81 -8.51 -16.91
N LEU A 10 -71.35 -7.52 -16.22
CA LEU A 10 -70.69 -6.40 -15.55
C LEU A 10 -70.43 -6.73 -14.06
N LEU A 11 -69.36 -6.13 -13.50
CA LEU A 11 -69.09 -5.81 -12.07
C LEU A 11 -68.41 -6.81 -11.11
N LEU A 12 -67.48 -6.20 -10.35
CA LEU A 12 -66.80 -6.56 -9.11
C LEU A 12 -65.57 -7.50 -9.17
N LEU A 13 -64.38 -6.92 -8.94
CA LEU A 13 -63.43 -7.41 -7.93
C LEU A 13 -62.48 -6.27 -7.50
N CYS A 14 -62.45 -6.04 -6.18
CA CYS A 14 -61.61 -5.07 -5.48
C CYS A 14 -60.19 -5.60 -5.21
N ALA A 15 -59.22 -4.71 -5.41
CA ALA A 15 -58.03 -4.37 -4.57
C ALA A 15 -57.13 -5.44 -3.91
N LEU A 16 -55.82 -5.25 -4.13
CA LEU A 16 -54.61 -5.41 -3.27
C LEU A 16 -53.48 -5.96 -4.17
N GLY A 17 -52.51 -5.18 -4.67
CA GLY A 17 -51.54 -4.38 -3.94
C GLY A 17 -50.34 -5.25 -3.56
N ILE A 18 -49.25 -5.24 -4.35
CA ILE A 18 -47.84 -5.38 -3.92
C ILE A 18 -46.95 -4.80 -5.03
N SER A 19 -46.27 -3.74 -4.64
CA SER A 19 -45.15 -3.09 -5.30
C SER A 19 -43.95 -4.04 -5.44
N THR A 20 -43.15 -3.92 -6.50
CA THR A 20 -41.77 -3.41 -6.39
C THR A 20 -41.16 -3.18 -7.77
N LEU A 21 -40.47 -2.04 -7.86
CA LEU A 21 -39.58 -1.64 -8.94
C LEU A 21 -38.40 -2.60 -9.01
N GLY A 22 -38.14 -3.17 -10.19
CA GLY A 22 -36.89 -3.86 -10.50
C GLY A 22 -35.88 -2.91 -11.13
N CYS A 23 -35.53 -1.82 -10.45
CA CYS A 23 -34.26 -1.15 -10.75
C CYS A 23 -33.16 -2.10 -10.27
N SER A 24 -32.39 -2.66 -11.20
CA SER A 24 -31.09 -3.22 -10.84
C SER A 24 -30.29 -2.07 -10.23
N GLU A 25 -30.07 -2.10 -8.92
CA GLU A 25 -29.05 -1.27 -8.31
C GLU A 25 -27.74 -1.68 -8.98
N ASP A 26 -27.27 -0.83 -9.89
CA ASP A 26 -25.85 -0.75 -10.19
C ASP A 26 -25.16 -0.67 -8.82
N PRO A 27 -24.31 -1.64 -8.43
CA PRO A 27 -23.53 -1.51 -7.22
C PRO A 27 -22.53 -0.39 -7.50
N GLY A 28 -23.03 0.84 -7.35
CA GLY A 28 -22.34 2.07 -7.62
C GLY A 28 -20.99 1.96 -6.97
N ILE A 29 -19.95 2.22 -7.77
CA ILE A 29 -18.55 2.24 -7.36
C ILE A 29 -18.52 2.77 -5.94
N ARG A 30 -18.27 1.89 -4.96
CA ARG A 30 -18.14 2.29 -3.57
C ARG A 30 -16.98 3.26 -3.58
N HIS A 31 -17.28 4.56 -3.53
CA HIS A 31 -16.31 5.59 -3.21
C HIS A 31 -15.85 5.30 -1.79
N TYR A 32 -14.94 4.36 -1.66
CA TYR A 32 -14.28 4.06 -0.40
C TYR A 32 -13.40 5.25 -0.11
N LYS A 33 -13.95 6.20 0.65
CA LYS A 33 -13.19 7.25 1.30
C LYS A 33 -12.46 6.57 2.44
N GLU A 34 -11.32 5.97 2.12
CA GLU A 34 -10.45 5.30 3.10
C GLU A 34 -10.19 6.28 4.25
N PRO A 35 -10.33 5.84 5.51
CA PRO A 35 -9.95 6.64 6.66
C PRO A 35 -8.52 7.15 6.46
N ARG A 36 -8.37 8.47 6.35
CA ARG A 36 -7.08 9.10 6.16
C ARG A 36 -6.21 8.84 7.39
N VAL A 37 -4.93 8.67 7.12
CA VAL A 37 -3.86 8.49 8.10
C VAL A 37 -3.91 9.52 9.22
N ALA A 38 -3.70 9.05 10.45
CA ALA A 38 -3.34 9.88 11.59
C ALA A 38 -1.91 9.49 12.01
N GLY A 39 -0.92 10.05 11.31
CA GLY A 39 0.44 10.15 11.83
C GLY A 39 0.56 11.50 12.53
N ASP A 40 1.34 11.57 13.61
CA ASP A 40 1.74 12.83 14.28
C ASP A 40 2.70 13.69 13.45
N THR A 41 2.93 13.31 12.19
CA THR A 41 3.90 13.92 11.30
C THR A 41 3.49 15.33 10.90
N LYS A 42 4.41 16.29 11.08
CA LYS A 42 4.20 17.67 10.67
C LYS A 42 4.00 17.76 9.16
N LYS A 43 2.95 18.47 8.71
CA LYS A 43 2.83 18.95 7.33
C LYS A 43 3.84 20.07 7.13
N ALA A 44 5.01 19.72 6.63
CA ALA A 44 6.05 20.65 6.23
C ALA A 44 6.77 20.05 5.02
N GLU A 45 7.22 20.88 4.08
CA GLU A 45 8.03 20.36 3.00
C GLU A 45 9.44 20.08 3.52
N ALA A 46 9.92 18.83 3.40
CA ALA A 46 11.31 18.54 3.69
C ALA A 46 12.21 19.29 2.68
N PRO A 47 13.32 19.90 3.13
CA PRO A 47 14.25 20.60 2.26
C PRO A 47 14.92 19.63 1.27
N GLY A 48 15.44 20.17 0.17
CA GLY A 48 16.20 19.41 -0.83
C GLY A 48 15.37 18.88 -2.00
N LYS A 49 16.08 18.41 -3.03
CA LYS A 49 15.48 17.80 -4.24
C LYS A 49 15.07 16.35 -3.95
N ALA A 50 13.97 15.88 -4.54
CA ALA A 50 13.58 14.47 -4.41
C ALA A 50 14.71 13.57 -4.93
N PHE A 51 15.07 12.55 -4.14
CA PHE A 51 15.98 11.52 -4.61
C PHE A 51 15.31 10.68 -5.69
N VAL A 52 15.97 10.58 -6.84
CA VAL A 52 15.59 9.69 -7.94
C VAL A 52 16.76 8.73 -8.16
N PRO A 53 16.57 7.40 -8.01
CA PRO A 53 17.64 6.45 -8.23
C PRO A 53 17.97 6.36 -9.73
N GLU A 54 19.23 6.61 -10.08
CA GLU A 54 19.72 6.45 -11.45
C GLU A 54 19.96 4.96 -11.77
N ALA A 55 19.71 4.55 -13.01
CA ALA A 55 20.03 3.20 -13.43
C ALA A 55 21.54 2.98 -13.41
N GLY A 56 21.99 1.83 -12.93
CA GLY A 56 23.42 1.51 -12.76
C GLY A 56 23.99 1.95 -11.41
N SER A 57 23.29 2.77 -10.62
CA SER A 57 23.72 3.10 -9.25
C SER A 57 23.53 1.92 -8.30
N LEU A 58 24.44 1.79 -7.33
CA LEU A 58 24.24 0.93 -6.16
C LEU A 58 23.17 1.56 -5.27
N ILE A 59 22.09 0.83 -5.03
CA ILE A 59 20.96 1.28 -4.22
C ILE A 59 20.70 0.26 -3.12
N ARG A 60 20.39 0.74 -1.92
CA ARG A 60 19.88 -0.07 -0.81
C ARG A 60 18.38 0.14 -0.68
N TYR A 61 17.66 -0.94 -0.42
CA TYR A 61 16.26 -0.99 -0.04
C TYR A 61 16.19 -1.34 1.44
N LEU A 62 15.48 -0.51 2.20
CA LEU A 62 15.14 -0.76 3.58
C LEU A 62 13.61 -0.76 3.67
N ASN A 63 13.02 -1.95 3.54
CA ASN A 63 11.58 -2.11 3.40
C ASN A 63 11.00 -2.91 4.57
N ALA A 64 9.69 -2.82 4.76
CA ALA A 64 8.94 -3.70 5.65
C ALA A 64 7.68 -4.21 4.96
N ILE A 65 7.34 -5.47 5.22
CA ILE A 65 6.08 -6.10 4.82
C ILE A 65 5.35 -6.53 6.08
N VAL A 66 4.09 -6.11 6.22
CA VAL A 66 3.22 -6.49 7.34
C VAL A 66 1.97 -7.15 6.79
N PRO A 67 1.89 -8.49 6.79
CA PRO A 67 0.70 -9.20 6.35
C PRO A 67 -0.51 -8.89 7.21
N THR A 68 -1.66 -8.76 6.57
CA THR A 68 -2.96 -8.56 7.23
C THR A 68 -3.83 -9.81 7.05
N PRO A 69 -4.75 -10.10 7.99
CA PRO A 69 -5.61 -11.30 7.91
C PRO A 69 -6.48 -11.41 6.66
N ASP A 70 -6.74 -10.30 5.98
CA ASP A 70 -7.53 -10.23 4.75
C ASP A 70 -6.71 -10.55 3.47
N GLY A 71 -5.49 -11.05 3.62
CA GLY A 71 -4.62 -11.45 2.50
C GLY A 71 -3.90 -10.28 1.82
N ARG A 72 -4.03 -9.06 2.33
CA ARG A 72 -3.22 -7.91 1.93
C ARG A 72 -1.97 -7.79 2.81
N SER A 73 -1.14 -6.80 2.53
CA SER A 73 0.00 -6.45 3.36
C SER A 73 0.27 -4.96 3.28
N TYR A 74 0.61 -4.36 4.41
CA TYR A 74 1.23 -3.04 4.40
C TYR A 74 2.66 -3.17 3.87
N PHE A 75 2.98 -2.39 2.86
CA PHE A 75 4.34 -2.27 2.33
C PHE A 75 4.87 -0.89 2.73
N VAL A 76 5.87 -0.89 3.60
CA VAL A 76 6.68 0.29 3.89
C VAL A 76 7.92 0.21 3.02
N LYS A 77 8.09 1.14 2.07
CA LYS A 77 9.25 1.14 1.16
C LYS A 77 10.08 2.40 1.36
N LEU A 78 11.39 2.22 1.52
CA LEU A 78 12.40 3.27 1.53
C LEU A 78 13.62 2.80 0.74
N MET A 79 14.12 3.65 -0.15
CA MET A 79 15.31 3.37 -0.95
C MET A 79 16.19 4.60 -1.09
N GLY A 80 17.49 4.36 -1.24
CA GLY A 80 18.48 5.43 -1.35
C GLY A 80 19.91 4.89 -1.50
N PRO A 81 20.89 5.79 -1.53
CA PRO A 81 22.30 5.42 -1.43
C PRO A 81 22.55 4.61 -0.14
N PRO A 82 23.34 3.52 -0.18
CA PRO A 82 23.58 2.67 0.98
C PRO A 82 24.10 3.43 2.22
N GLU A 83 24.99 4.40 2.00
CA GLU A 83 25.58 5.25 3.04
C GLU A 83 24.57 6.15 3.73
N ASP A 84 23.56 6.60 3.00
CA ASP A 84 22.48 7.42 3.56
C ASP A 84 21.49 6.55 4.33
N LEU A 85 21.11 5.39 3.77
CA LEU A 85 20.25 4.44 4.47
C LEU A 85 20.91 3.82 5.70
N ALA A 86 22.24 3.68 5.73
CA ALA A 86 22.95 3.28 6.95
C ALA A 86 22.74 4.26 8.11
N LYS A 87 22.69 5.56 7.84
CA LYS A 87 22.42 6.60 8.85
C LYS A 87 20.95 6.64 9.26
N ILE A 88 20.05 6.33 8.33
CA ILE A 88 18.60 6.41 8.52
C ILE A 88 18.03 5.13 9.16
N GLU A 89 18.70 3.99 9.01
CA GLU A 89 18.22 2.68 9.46
C GLU A 89 17.75 2.66 10.93
N PRO A 90 18.44 3.26 11.92
CA PRO A 90 17.94 3.32 13.28
C PRO A 90 16.60 4.08 13.42
N ALA A 91 16.42 5.16 12.65
CA ALA A 91 15.18 5.94 12.64
C ALA A 91 14.06 5.20 11.91
N PHE A 92 14.38 4.50 10.82
CA PHE A 92 13.44 3.62 10.13
C PHE A 92 12.96 2.49 11.05
N THR A 93 13.86 1.82 11.76
CA THR A 93 13.51 0.75 12.70
C THR A 93 12.57 1.26 13.80
N LYS A 94 12.86 2.44 14.38
CA LYS A 94 11.96 3.09 15.35
C LYS A 94 10.60 3.44 14.76
N PHE A 95 10.57 3.94 13.53
CA PHE A 95 9.32 4.21 12.81
C PHE A 95 8.49 2.94 12.61
N ILE A 96 9.11 1.82 12.21
CA ILE A 96 8.41 0.54 12.07
C ILE A 96 7.87 0.07 13.42
N GLN A 97 8.63 0.24 14.51
CA GLN A 97 8.21 -0.13 15.87
C GLN A 97 7.04 0.72 16.40
N SER A 98 6.84 1.94 15.88
CA SER A 98 5.76 2.82 16.31
C SER A 98 4.43 2.55 15.59
N LEU A 99 4.43 1.75 14.52
CA LEU A 99 3.23 1.42 13.77
C LEU A 99 2.15 0.81 14.68
N LYS A 100 0.92 1.32 14.57
CA LYS A 100 -0.28 0.74 15.17
C LYS A 100 -1.26 0.40 14.08
N PHE A 101 -1.67 -0.87 14.04
CA PHE A 101 -2.50 -1.40 12.96
C PHE A 101 -3.98 -1.30 13.31
N PRO A 102 -4.86 -1.02 12.33
CA PRO A 102 -6.29 -0.94 12.60
C PRO A 102 -6.83 -2.32 12.98
N LYS A 103 -7.41 -2.40 14.18
CA LYS A 103 -8.06 -3.64 14.71
C LYS A 103 -9.55 -3.71 14.36
N GLU A 104 -10.11 -2.62 13.88
CA GLU A 104 -11.53 -2.45 13.58
C GLU A 104 -11.71 -1.83 12.19
N ALA A 105 -12.80 -2.20 11.52
CA ALA A 105 -13.17 -1.60 10.25
C ALA A 105 -13.38 -0.08 10.39
N GLY A 106 -12.81 0.70 9.48
CA GLY A 106 -12.93 2.16 9.49
C GLY A 106 -11.87 2.89 10.33
N LYS A 107 -10.92 2.19 10.95
CA LYS A 107 -9.72 2.78 11.54
C LYS A 107 -8.56 2.82 10.54
N SER A 108 -7.65 3.77 10.72
CA SER A 108 -6.44 3.94 9.90
C SER A 108 -5.21 3.36 10.60
N LEU A 109 -4.20 3.00 9.81
CA LEU A 109 -2.82 2.84 10.30
C LEU A 109 -2.33 4.16 10.91
N THR A 110 -1.68 4.10 12.08
CA THR A 110 -1.07 5.26 12.74
C THR A 110 0.38 4.98 13.12
N TRP A 111 1.15 6.04 13.36
CA TRP A 111 2.57 5.95 13.74
C TRP A 111 3.04 7.20 14.47
N GLU A 112 4.22 7.09 15.06
CA GLU A 112 5.04 8.20 15.54
C GLU A 112 6.21 8.40 14.57
N ALA A 113 6.28 9.57 13.95
CA ALA A 113 7.34 9.90 13.01
C ALA A 113 8.58 10.48 13.72
N PRO A 114 9.80 10.14 13.27
CA PRO A 114 11.01 10.81 13.73
C PRO A 114 10.95 12.35 13.55
N GLU A 115 11.61 13.10 14.44
CA GLU A 115 11.47 14.56 14.61
C GLU A 115 11.70 15.40 13.32
N ASN A 116 12.44 14.86 12.35
CA ASN A 116 12.78 15.51 11.08
C ASN A 116 12.11 14.88 9.84
N TRP A 117 11.17 13.96 10.03
CA TRP A 117 10.40 13.39 8.93
C TRP A 117 9.13 14.19 8.74
N THR A 118 8.76 14.46 7.49
CA THR A 118 7.58 15.28 7.18
C THR A 118 6.65 14.58 6.21
N THR A 119 5.38 14.95 6.20
CA THR A 119 4.41 14.36 5.28
C THR A 119 4.61 14.90 3.86
N GLY A 120 4.77 13.99 2.90
CA GLY A 120 4.80 14.30 1.47
C GLY A 120 3.39 14.33 0.83
N PRO A 121 3.30 14.45 -0.50
CA PRO A 121 2.01 14.49 -1.19
C PRO A 121 1.20 13.20 -0.97
N GLU A 122 -0.10 13.40 -0.73
CA GLU A 122 -1.11 12.34 -0.66
C GLU A 122 -1.51 11.92 -2.09
N ASN A 123 -1.78 10.64 -2.31
CA ASN A 123 -2.49 10.17 -3.50
C ASN A 123 -3.31 8.92 -3.18
N GLN A 124 -4.28 8.57 -4.03
CA GLN A 124 -5.23 7.47 -3.78
C GLN A 124 -4.57 6.09 -3.66
N MET A 125 -3.32 5.94 -4.12
CA MET A 125 -2.60 4.67 -4.18
C MET A 125 -1.66 4.47 -2.99
N ARG A 126 -1.50 5.49 -2.13
CA ARG A 126 -0.61 5.47 -0.98
C ARG A 126 -1.40 5.84 0.27
N ILE A 127 -1.26 5.01 1.30
CA ILE A 127 -1.71 5.34 2.64
C ILE A 127 -0.94 6.57 3.12
N ALA A 128 0.38 6.59 2.93
CA ALA A 128 1.20 7.76 3.20
C ALA A 128 2.46 7.86 2.38
N THR A 129 2.96 9.08 2.33
CA THR A 129 4.29 9.46 1.85
C THR A 129 4.97 10.26 2.96
N LEU A 130 6.16 9.84 3.39
CA LEU A 130 7.02 10.59 4.29
C LEU A 130 8.28 11.04 3.55
N ARG A 131 8.76 12.24 3.87
CA ARG A 131 9.97 12.83 3.32
C ARG A 131 11.04 12.89 4.39
N ILE A 132 12.21 12.39 4.04
CA ILE A 132 13.34 12.19 4.94
C ILE A 132 14.51 13.02 4.42
N PRO A 133 14.98 14.05 5.15
CA PRO A 133 16.14 14.82 4.75
C PRO A 133 17.39 13.94 4.62
N SER A 134 18.15 14.10 3.55
CA SER A 134 19.43 13.42 3.32
C SER A 134 20.39 14.34 2.53
N GLY A 135 21.15 15.16 3.27
CA GLY A 135 22.01 16.19 2.67
C GLY A 135 21.20 17.18 1.81
N GLU A 136 21.60 17.36 0.56
CA GLU A 136 20.90 18.23 -0.41
C GLU A 136 19.67 17.57 -1.04
N LYS A 137 19.44 16.29 -0.75
CA LYS A 137 18.30 15.51 -1.26
C LYS A 137 17.31 15.21 -0.15
N LYS A 138 16.12 14.76 -0.55
CA LYS A 138 15.13 14.14 0.33
C LYS A 138 14.76 12.76 -0.19
N LEU A 139 14.90 11.75 0.67
CA LEU A 139 14.41 10.41 0.41
C LEU A 139 12.90 10.37 0.65
N GLU A 140 12.27 9.36 0.07
CA GLU A 140 10.84 9.14 0.19
C GLU A 140 10.58 7.76 0.80
N LEU A 141 9.87 7.73 1.91
CA LEU A 141 9.26 6.52 2.45
C LEU A 141 7.79 6.51 2.06
N THR A 142 7.31 5.35 1.62
CA THR A 142 5.90 5.19 1.22
C THR A 142 5.27 4.05 1.97
N ILE A 143 3.99 4.20 2.29
CA ILE A 143 3.16 3.14 2.85
C ILE A 143 2.03 2.87 1.87
N THR A 144 1.88 1.60 1.48
CA THR A 144 0.82 1.14 0.59
C THR A 144 0.20 -0.15 1.13
N LEU A 145 -0.99 -0.51 0.65
CA LEU A 145 -1.68 -1.73 1.05
C LEU A 145 -2.11 -2.49 -0.21
N PHE A 146 -1.46 -3.62 -0.46
CA PHE A 146 -1.70 -4.46 -1.65
C PHE A 146 -1.72 -5.95 -1.27
N GLY A 147 -2.25 -6.79 -2.16
CA GLY A 147 -2.19 -8.25 -2.01
C GLY A 147 -0.94 -8.87 -2.64
N GLY A 148 -0.74 -10.16 -2.37
CA GLY A 148 0.26 -11.00 -3.01
C GLY A 148 1.12 -11.80 -2.04
N ASP A 149 1.76 -12.85 -2.55
CA ASP A 149 2.66 -13.70 -1.76
C ASP A 149 3.91 -12.95 -1.26
N LEU A 150 4.33 -13.22 -0.03
CA LEU A 150 5.47 -12.56 0.62
C LEU A 150 6.76 -12.74 -0.17
N LYS A 151 7.08 -13.98 -0.56
CA LYS A 151 8.33 -14.29 -1.26
C LYS A 151 8.32 -13.69 -2.66
N ALA A 152 7.21 -13.84 -3.39
CA ALA A 152 7.04 -13.24 -4.71
C ALA A 152 7.19 -11.70 -4.68
N ASN A 153 6.66 -11.04 -3.64
CA ASN A 153 6.85 -9.60 -3.44
C ASN A 153 8.34 -9.23 -3.30
N ILE A 154 9.07 -9.96 -2.45
CA ILE A 154 10.50 -9.72 -2.22
C ILE A 154 11.30 -9.98 -3.50
N ASP A 155 11.01 -11.08 -4.21
CA ASP A 155 11.68 -11.42 -5.48
C ASP A 155 11.48 -10.33 -6.55
N ARG A 156 10.30 -9.70 -6.61
CA ARG A 156 10.06 -8.56 -7.51
C ARG A 156 10.99 -7.38 -7.22
N TRP A 157 11.19 -7.05 -5.95
CA TRP A 157 12.12 -5.98 -5.58
C TRP A 157 13.57 -6.39 -5.80
N ARG A 158 13.91 -7.68 -5.61
CA ARG A 158 15.26 -8.20 -5.90
C ARG A 158 15.58 -8.05 -7.39
N MET A 159 14.62 -8.31 -8.28
CA MET A 159 14.78 -8.08 -9.72
C MET A 159 15.05 -6.60 -10.06
N GLU A 160 14.43 -5.64 -9.36
CA GLU A 160 14.71 -4.20 -9.54
C GLU A 160 16.17 -3.83 -9.25
N LEU A 161 16.82 -4.59 -8.36
CA LEU A 161 18.22 -4.47 -7.95
C LEU A 161 19.17 -5.45 -8.67
N GLY A 162 18.65 -6.24 -9.61
CA GLY A 162 19.44 -7.24 -10.33
C GLY A 162 19.94 -8.40 -9.47
N LEU A 163 19.27 -8.67 -8.35
CA LEU A 163 19.60 -9.75 -7.44
C LEU A 163 18.91 -11.06 -7.85
N PRO A 164 19.52 -12.22 -7.61
CA PRO A 164 18.87 -13.52 -7.82
C PRO A 164 17.69 -13.69 -6.86
N GLU A 165 16.65 -14.41 -7.28
CA GLU A 165 15.49 -14.73 -6.43
C GLU A 165 15.89 -15.48 -5.16
N LEU A 166 15.08 -15.34 -4.11
CA LEU A 166 15.27 -15.99 -2.81
C LEU A 166 15.37 -17.53 -2.92
N GLY A 167 14.66 -18.13 -3.88
CA GLY A 167 14.73 -19.58 -4.11
C GLY A 167 16.07 -20.06 -4.65
N ALA A 168 16.89 -19.16 -5.21
CA ALA A 168 18.19 -19.49 -5.78
C ALA A 168 19.37 -19.25 -4.82
N ILE A 169 19.15 -18.63 -3.65
CA ILE A 169 20.23 -18.18 -2.74
C ILE A 169 20.29 -18.95 -1.41
N GLY A 170 19.38 -19.91 -1.18
CA GLY A 170 19.34 -20.74 0.03
C GLY A 170 18.96 -19.99 1.32
N ASP A 171 18.71 -20.75 2.39
CA ASP A 171 18.11 -20.23 3.64
C ASP A 171 19.00 -19.23 4.38
N ALA A 172 20.32 -19.41 4.34
CA ALA A 172 21.26 -18.53 5.03
C ALA A 172 21.23 -17.09 4.48
N GLU A 173 21.07 -16.92 3.17
CA GLU A 173 20.99 -15.59 2.55
C GLU A 173 19.60 -14.97 2.72
N TYR A 174 18.55 -15.80 2.75
CA TYR A 174 17.21 -15.37 3.14
C TYR A 174 17.22 -14.75 4.54
N GLN A 175 17.82 -15.42 5.53
CA GLN A 175 17.88 -14.94 6.93
C GLN A 175 18.70 -13.64 7.09
N LYS A 176 19.66 -13.37 6.21
CA LYS A 176 20.37 -12.08 6.19
C LYS A 176 19.52 -10.96 5.58
N THR A 177 18.74 -11.29 4.56
CA THR A 177 17.90 -10.33 3.81
C THR A 177 16.63 -9.98 4.59
N VAL A 178 16.02 -10.98 5.23
CA VAL A 178 14.70 -10.88 5.86
C VAL A 178 14.84 -11.11 7.36
N LYS A 179 14.57 -10.06 8.13
CA LYS A 179 14.48 -10.14 9.59
C LYS A 179 13.03 -10.04 10.02
N GLU A 180 12.67 -10.80 11.04
CA GLU A 180 11.32 -10.82 11.57
C GLU A 180 11.26 -10.06 12.90
N MET A 181 10.15 -9.36 13.13
CA MET A 181 9.82 -8.77 14.43
C MET A 181 8.30 -8.74 14.64
N THR A 182 7.88 -8.48 15.88
CA THR A 182 6.47 -8.27 16.21
C THR A 182 6.25 -6.81 16.61
N VAL A 183 5.26 -6.17 16.00
CA VAL A 183 4.85 -4.79 16.29
C VAL A 183 3.33 -4.74 16.43
N ASP A 184 2.83 -4.20 17.54
CA ASP A 184 1.38 -4.11 17.85
C ASP A 184 0.63 -5.44 17.59
N GLY A 185 1.26 -6.56 17.98
CA GLY A 185 0.72 -7.91 17.81
C GLY A 185 0.76 -8.47 16.37
N SER A 186 1.26 -7.69 15.40
CA SER A 186 1.40 -8.11 14.00
C SER A 186 2.83 -8.54 13.70
N LYS A 187 2.98 -9.57 12.85
CA LYS A 187 4.29 -9.99 12.35
C LYS A 187 4.76 -9.02 11.27
N VAL A 188 5.99 -8.56 11.40
CA VAL A 188 6.65 -7.62 10.48
C VAL A 188 7.90 -8.27 9.91
N TYR A 189 8.05 -8.22 8.58
CA TYR A 189 9.23 -8.68 7.86
C TYR A 189 10.02 -7.46 7.39
N ILE A 190 11.16 -7.18 8.02
CA ILE A 190 12.12 -6.18 7.56
C ILE A 190 12.94 -6.81 6.44
N VAL A 191 12.95 -6.18 5.28
CA VAL A 191 13.67 -6.62 4.09
C VAL A 191 14.76 -5.60 3.79
N ASP A 192 16.00 -6.00 4.00
CA ASP A 192 17.19 -5.18 3.80
C ASP A 192 18.09 -5.81 2.73
N MET A 193 18.28 -5.09 1.64
CA MET A 193 19.06 -5.57 0.51
C MET A 193 19.61 -4.43 -0.31
N GLN A 194 20.69 -4.70 -1.03
CA GLN A 194 21.34 -3.74 -1.90
C GLN A 194 21.73 -4.38 -3.22
N GLY A 195 21.70 -3.60 -4.29
CA GLY A 195 22.12 -4.06 -5.60
C GLY A 195 22.13 -2.93 -6.63
N ILE A 196 22.48 -3.28 -7.86
CA ILE A 196 22.60 -2.32 -8.95
C ILE A 196 21.22 -2.09 -9.55
N LYS A 197 20.73 -0.84 -9.48
CA LYS A 197 19.43 -0.48 -10.04
C LYS A 197 19.38 -0.81 -11.52
N LYS A 198 18.46 -1.70 -11.92
CA LYS A 198 18.28 -2.05 -13.33
C LYS A 198 17.56 -0.93 -14.10
N PRO A 199 17.94 -0.65 -15.35
CA PRO A 199 17.16 0.18 -16.26
C PRO A 199 15.75 -0.40 -16.41
N GLY A 200 14.72 0.43 -16.45
CA GLY A 200 13.34 -0.02 -16.65
C GLY A 200 12.73 -0.90 -15.54
N GLY A 201 13.47 -1.19 -14.45
CA GLY A 201 12.87 -1.82 -13.27
C GLY A 201 11.72 -0.94 -12.78
N MET A 202 10.55 -1.56 -12.53
CA MET A 202 9.28 -0.87 -12.24
C MET A 202 9.51 0.32 -11.34
N ALA A 203 9.53 1.52 -11.94
CA ALA A 203 9.25 2.70 -11.15
C ALA A 203 7.86 2.45 -10.55
N PRO A 204 7.63 2.73 -9.25
CA PRO A 204 6.27 2.89 -8.77
C PRO A 204 5.55 3.79 -9.78
N PRO A 205 4.31 3.48 -10.20
CA PRO A 205 3.66 4.06 -11.38
C PRO A 205 3.53 5.60 -11.43
N PHE A 206 4.12 6.32 -10.49
CA PHE A 206 3.97 7.75 -10.23
C PHE A 206 5.31 8.51 -10.18
N MET A 207 6.43 7.91 -10.58
CA MET A 207 7.74 8.62 -10.67
C MET A 207 7.95 9.39 -11.98
N LYS A 208 6.93 9.50 -12.86
CA LYS A 208 6.93 10.52 -13.91
C LYS A 208 6.24 11.77 -13.35
N GLN A 209 7.05 12.75 -12.95
CA GLN A 209 6.60 14.15 -12.88
C GLN A 209 6.53 14.71 -14.29
#